data_AF-R6G8N9-F1
#
_entry.id   AF-R6G8N9-F1
#
_cell.length_a   1.000
_cell.length_b   1.000
_cell.length_c   1.000
_cell.angle_alpha   90.00
_cell.angle_beta   90.00
_cell.angle_gamma   90.00
#
_symmetry.space_group_name_H-M   'P 1'
#
loop_
_entity.id
_entity.type
_entity.pdbx_description
1 polymer ?
#
loop_
_entity_poly.entity_id
_entity_poly.type
_entity_poly.pdbx_seq_one_letter_code
_entity_poly.pdbx_strand_id
1 'polypeptide(L)'
;MIRNVILFVCFIISMSIHARKYPFDMEHPYEIEVVRVDKQGYKFCKVWGIAGSVDKAITRALQDAVAASLFTGISGNECAASTPAICTSTEAYKKNKDYFDRFFKSGEFLQYVRNVT
;
A
#
# COMPACT_ATOMS: atom_id res chain seq x y z
N MET A 1 -45.24 5.05 -2.97
CA MET A 1 -44.17 4.08 -2.59
C MET A 1 -42.95 4.20 -3.50
N ILE A 2 -43.09 4.16 -4.82
CA ILE A 2 -41.99 4.20 -5.82
C ILE A 2 -41.09 5.45 -5.70
N ARG A 3 -41.68 6.64 -5.47
CA ARG A 3 -40.92 7.90 -5.27
C ARG A 3 -39.91 7.84 -4.12
N ASN A 4 -40.28 7.16 -3.03
CA ASN A 4 -39.42 7.07 -1.84
C ASN A 4 -38.32 6.03 -2.05
N VAL A 5 -38.57 4.98 -2.85
CA VAL A 5 -37.56 3.99 -3.23
C VAL A 5 -36.48 4.62 -4.12
N ILE A 6 -36.87 5.46 -5.09
CA ILE A 6 -35.93 6.17 -5.97
C ILE A 6 -35.02 7.12 -5.16
N LEU A 7 -35.59 7.88 -4.21
CA LEU A 7 -34.81 8.78 -3.34
C LEU A 7 -33.82 8.01 -2.45
N PHE A 8 -34.21 6.83 -1.95
CA PHE A 8 -33.32 6.00 -1.14
C PHE A 8 -32.15 5.43 -1.97
N VAL A 9 -32.41 5.00 -3.21
CA VAL A 9 -31.36 4.51 -4.13
C VAL A 9 -30.39 5.64 -4.50
N CYS A 10 -30.88 6.84 -4.81
CA CYS A 10 -30.01 7.99 -5.10
C CYS A 10 -29.13 8.39 -3.89
N PHE A 11 -29.65 8.29 -2.67
CA PHE A 11 -28.88 8.60 -1.46
C PHE A 11 -27.73 7.61 -1.24
N ILE A 12 -27.94 6.31 -1.48
CA ILE A 12 -26.90 5.28 -1.36
C ILE A 12 -25.78 5.49 -2.40
N ILE A 13 -26.13 5.89 -3.63
CA ILE A 13 -25.13 6.15 -4.70
C ILE A 13 -24.28 7.40 -4.37
N SER A 14 -24.84 8.39 -3.66
CA SER A 14 -24.14 9.63 -3.31
C SER A 14 -23.05 9.48 -2.25
N MET A 15 -23.10 8.43 -1.41
CA MET A 15 -22.10 8.17 -0.37
C MET A 15 -20.78 7.60 -0.93
N SER A 16 -20.73 7.21 -2.21
CA SER A 16 -19.62 6.39 -2.73
C SER A 16 -18.39 7.16 -3.25
N ILE A 17 -18.30 8.49 -3.20
CA ILE A 17 -17.23 9.18 -3.96
C ILE A 17 -16.55 10.31 -3.17
N HIS A 18 -15.79 9.92 -2.15
CA HIS A 18 -14.59 10.67 -1.75
C HIS A 18 -13.40 9.71 -1.67
N ALA A 19 -13.09 9.08 -2.81
CA ALA A 19 -11.91 8.23 -2.94
C ALA A 19 -10.66 9.09 -2.78
N ARG A 20 -9.93 8.91 -1.67
CA ARG A 20 -8.63 9.54 -1.47
C ARG A 20 -7.69 9.04 -2.57
N LYS A 21 -7.05 9.98 -3.27
CA LYS A 21 -6.00 9.65 -4.24
C LYS A 21 -4.65 9.72 -3.57
N TYR A 22 -3.88 8.67 -3.75
CA TYR A 22 -2.53 8.55 -3.21
C TYR A 22 -1.53 8.78 -4.36
N PRO A 23 -0.67 9.80 -4.29
CA PRO A 23 0.44 9.90 -5.22
C PRO A 23 1.25 8.60 -5.17
N PHE A 24 1.61 8.06 -6.32
CA PHE A 24 2.45 6.88 -6.42
C PHE A 24 3.50 7.12 -7.49
N ASP A 25 4.73 6.86 -7.11
CA ASP A 25 5.91 6.81 -7.96
C ASP A 25 6.72 5.59 -7.51
N MET A 26 7.30 4.88 -8.48
CA MET A 26 8.12 3.69 -8.28
C MET A 26 9.62 4.01 -8.44
N GLU A 27 9.98 5.18 -8.96
CA GLU A 27 11.37 5.51 -9.31
C GLU A 27 12.24 5.94 -8.12
N HIS A 28 11.71 5.89 -6.89
CA HIS A 28 12.46 6.20 -5.67
C HIS A 28 12.87 4.93 -4.90
N PRO A 29 13.98 4.97 -4.14
CA PRO A 29 14.38 3.85 -3.30
C PRO A 29 13.42 3.66 -2.12
N TYR A 30 13.18 2.40 -1.75
CA TYR A 30 12.40 2.05 -0.55
C TYR A 30 13.34 1.84 0.63
N GLU A 31 13.13 2.62 1.70
CA GLU A 31 13.84 2.42 2.97
C GLU A 31 12.97 1.62 3.93
N ILE A 32 13.34 0.35 4.14
CA ILE A 32 12.58 -0.60 4.95
C ILE A 32 13.52 -1.53 5.72
N GLU A 33 13.21 -1.73 7.01
CA GLU A 33 13.95 -2.62 7.91
C GLU A 33 12.97 -3.49 8.69
N VAL A 34 13.23 -4.81 8.76
CA VAL A 34 12.45 -5.72 9.62
C VAL A 34 12.90 -5.58 11.07
N VAL A 35 11.99 -5.22 11.96
CA VAL A 35 12.28 -5.06 13.40
C VAL A 35 11.83 -6.26 14.24
N ARG A 36 10.86 -7.03 13.75
CA ARG A 36 10.36 -8.24 14.42
C ARG A 36 9.60 -9.13 13.45
N VAL A 37 9.61 -10.43 13.73
CA VAL A 37 8.71 -11.40 13.09
C VAL A 37 7.85 -12.04 14.16
N ASP A 38 6.53 -12.11 13.94
CA ASP A 38 5.63 -12.85 14.81
C ASP A 38 5.49 -14.32 14.38
N LYS A 39 5.06 -15.18 15.31
CA LYS A 39 4.82 -16.61 15.07
C LYS A 39 3.86 -16.89 13.92
N GLN A 40 2.94 -15.97 13.64
CA GLN A 40 1.97 -16.08 12.53
C GLN A 40 2.57 -15.67 11.17
N GLY A 41 3.83 -15.25 11.12
CA GLY A 41 4.53 -14.85 9.90
C GLY A 41 4.40 -13.36 9.54
N TYR A 42 3.75 -12.55 10.39
CA TYR A 42 3.75 -11.09 10.22
C TYR A 42 5.17 -10.54 10.41
N LYS A 43 5.61 -9.73 9.45
CA LYS A 43 6.84 -8.95 9.56
C LYS A 43 6.48 -7.54 9.99
N PHE A 44 7.03 -7.12 11.12
CA PHE A 44 6.95 -5.76 11.60
C PHE A 44 8.14 -5.02 11.03
N CYS A 45 7.88 -3.92 10.34
CA CYS A 45 8.90 -3.18 9.64
C CYS A 45 8.90 -1.72 10.06
N LYS A 46 10.09 -1.14 10.17
CA LYS A 46 10.29 0.30 10.18
C LYS A 46 10.47 0.77 8.75
N VAL A 47 9.69 1.77 8.35
CA VAL A 47 9.66 2.27 6.97
C VAL A 47 9.67 3.79 7.00
N TRP A 48 10.49 4.41 6.16
CA TRP A 48 10.65 5.86 6.11
C TRP A 48 9.86 6.43 4.95
N GLY A 49 8.87 7.27 5.24
CA GLY A 49 8.12 8.01 4.24
C GLY A 49 8.38 9.51 4.38
N ILE A 50 8.64 10.19 3.26
CA ILE A 50 8.88 11.63 3.23
C ILE A 50 7.72 12.30 2.50
N ALA A 51 7.06 13.25 3.17
CA ALA A 51 6.00 14.06 2.57
C ALA A 51 5.81 15.38 3.35
N GLY A 52 5.05 16.30 2.77
CA GLY A 52 4.78 17.62 3.37
C GLY A 52 3.87 17.61 4.61
N SER A 53 3.38 16.46 5.07
CA SER A 53 2.68 16.33 6.35
C SER A 53 2.87 14.93 6.94
N VAL A 54 2.70 14.81 8.25
CA VAL A 54 2.87 13.54 8.99
C VAL A 54 1.94 12.45 8.43
N ASP A 55 0.65 12.74 8.23
CA ASP A 55 -0.30 11.75 7.70
C ASP A 55 0.09 11.25 6.30
N LYS A 56 0.59 12.16 5.45
CA LYS A 56 1.07 11.81 4.11
C LYS A 56 2.36 10.99 4.18
N ALA A 57 3.25 11.31 5.12
CA ALA A 57 4.49 10.57 5.35
C ALA A 57 4.22 9.14 5.84
N ILE A 58 3.29 8.97 6.79
CA ILE A 58 2.83 7.64 7.25
C ILE A 58 2.25 6.87 6.07
N THR A 59 1.35 7.49 5.31
CA THR A 59 0.73 6.86 4.13
C THR A 59 1.77 6.45 3.09
N ARG A 60 2.77 7.29 2.83
CA ARG A 60 3.90 7.00 1.93
C ARG A 60 4.72 5.81 2.44
N ALA A 61 5.03 5.78 3.73
CA ALA A 61 5.74 4.65 4.33
C ALA A 61 4.96 3.34 4.18
N LEU A 62 3.64 3.34 4.39
CA LEU A 62 2.80 2.17 4.18
C LEU A 62 2.80 1.71 2.71
N GLN A 63 2.74 2.67 1.78
CA GLN A 63 2.78 2.41 0.34
C GLN A 63 4.11 1.77 -0.09
N ASP A 64 5.21 2.32 0.40
CA ASP A 64 6.57 1.85 0.11
C ASP A 64 6.83 0.46 0.72
N ALA A 65 6.26 0.16 1.88
CA ALA A 65 6.32 -1.18 2.46
C ALA A 65 5.72 -2.25 1.53
N VAL A 66 4.57 -1.95 0.93
CA VAL A 66 3.90 -2.85 -0.02
C VAL A 66 4.67 -2.92 -1.33
N ALA A 67 5.14 -1.78 -1.84
CA ALA A 67 5.91 -1.72 -3.08
C ALA A 67 7.24 -2.50 -2.99
N ALA A 68 7.97 -2.35 -1.87
CA ALA A 68 9.17 -3.12 -1.60
C ALA A 68 8.86 -4.63 -1.56
N SER A 69 7.82 -5.02 -0.82
CA SER A 69 7.38 -6.43 -0.73
C SER A 69 7.03 -7.03 -2.10
N LEU A 70 6.42 -6.25 -2.98
CA LEU A 70 6.04 -6.70 -4.32
C LEU A 70 7.25 -6.80 -5.26
N PHE A 71 8.12 -5.79 -5.30
CA PHE A 71 9.05 -5.63 -6.43
C PHE A 71 10.53 -5.81 -6.10
N THR A 72 10.96 -5.47 -4.88
CA THR A 72 12.38 -5.53 -4.50
C THR A 72 12.67 -6.65 -3.50
N GLY A 73 11.65 -7.08 -2.76
CA GLY A 73 11.83 -7.81 -1.53
C GLY A 73 12.32 -6.90 -0.41
N ILE A 74 12.54 -7.50 0.75
CA ILE A 74 13.04 -6.84 1.96
C ILE A 74 14.32 -7.54 2.35
N SER A 75 15.43 -6.81 2.36
CA SER A 75 16.72 -7.32 2.80
C SER A 75 16.66 -7.83 4.24
N GLY A 76 17.34 -8.94 4.50
CA GLY A 76 17.50 -9.48 5.84
C GLY A 76 18.47 -8.65 6.68
N ASN A 77 18.35 -8.80 7.98
CA ASN A 77 19.22 -8.20 8.98
C ASN A 77 19.41 -9.20 10.15
N GLU A 78 19.99 -8.73 11.25
CA GLU A 78 20.19 -9.55 12.45
C GLU A 78 18.87 -10.08 13.05
N CYS A 79 17.74 -9.40 12.79
CA CYS A 79 16.42 -9.79 13.30
C CYS A 79 15.71 -10.84 12.43
N ALA A 80 15.91 -10.81 11.11
CA ALA A 80 15.19 -11.68 10.19
C ALA A 80 15.96 -11.94 8.89
N ALA A 81 15.79 -13.14 8.33
CA ALA A 81 16.26 -13.46 6.99
C ALA A 81 15.57 -12.61 5.91
N SER A 82 16.26 -12.45 4.77
CA SER A 82 15.74 -11.75 3.61
C SER A 82 14.41 -12.32 3.14
N THR A 83 13.52 -11.42 2.73
CA THR A 83 12.21 -11.75 2.17
C THR A 83 12.26 -11.45 0.68
N PRO A 84 12.13 -12.46 -0.20
CA PRO A 84 12.15 -12.21 -1.63
C PRO A 84 10.95 -11.36 -2.07
N ALA A 85 11.11 -10.67 -3.19
CA ALA A 85 9.99 -10.00 -3.85
C ALA A 85 8.89 -11.01 -4.23
N ILE A 86 7.62 -10.61 -4.10
CA ILE A 86 6.49 -11.44 -4.52
C ILE A 86 6.46 -11.57 -6.05
N CYS A 87 6.72 -10.47 -6.76
CA CYS A 87 6.88 -10.49 -8.20
C CYS A 87 8.26 -11.04 -8.55
N THR A 88 8.29 -12.14 -9.30
CA THR A 88 9.53 -12.83 -9.70
C THR A 88 10.30 -12.14 -10.83
N SER A 89 9.67 -11.17 -11.51
CA SER A 89 10.26 -10.43 -12.63
C SER A 89 10.44 -8.95 -12.28
N THR A 90 11.61 -8.41 -12.58
CA THR A 90 11.91 -6.97 -12.49
C THR A 90 10.99 -6.10 -13.38
N GLU A 91 10.40 -6.70 -14.41
CA GLU A 91 9.51 -6.01 -15.35
C GLU A 91 8.03 -6.14 -14.97
N ALA A 92 7.69 -6.82 -13.87
CA ALA A 92 6.31 -7.07 -13.47
C ALA A 92 5.49 -5.79 -13.36
N TYR A 93 6.09 -4.74 -12.79
CA TYR A 93 5.47 -3.41 -12.75
C TYR A 93 5.26 -2.85 -14.15
N LYS A 94 6.31 -2.75 -14.97
CA LYS A 94 6.21 -2.13 -16.31
C LYS A 94 5.19 -2.84 -17.19
N LYS A 95 5.15 -4.17 -17.15
CA LYS A 95 4.20 -4.99 -17.91
C LYS A 95 2.75 -4.78 -17.47
N ASN A 96 2.51 -4.48 -16.20
CA ASN A 96 1.17 -4.32 -15.63
C ASN A 96 0.98 -2.93 -15.01
N LYS A 97 1.60 -1.91 -15.63
CA LYS A 97 1.73 -0.58 -15.03
C LYS A 97 0.37 0.00 -14.65
N ASP A 98 -0.60 -0.07 -15.56
CA ASP A 98 -1.95 0.48 -15.33
C ASP A 98 -2.67 -0.18 -14.14
N TYR A 99 -2.44 -1.48 -13.93
CA TYR A 99 -2.98 -2.18 -12.77
C TYR A 99 -2.34 -1.67 -11.48
N PHE A 100 -1.01 -1.65 -11.41
CA PHE A 100 -0.29 -1.25 -10.19
C PHE A 100 -0.46 0.24 -9.88
N ASP A 101 -0.42 1.11 -10.89
CA ASP A 101 -0.75 2.52 -10.75
C ASP A 101 -2.13 2.68 -10.10
N ARG A 102 -3.15 1.97 -10.60
CA ARG A 102 -4.49 2.02 -10.02
C ARG A 102 -4.51 1.49 -8.59
N PHE A 103 -3.92 0.32 -8.34
CA PHE A 103 -3.84 -0.32 -7.03
C PHE A 103 -3.24 0.59 -5.96
N PHE A 104 -2.13 1.27 -6.28
CA PHE A 104 -1.48 2.19 -5.35
C PHE A 104 -2.22 3.52 -5.24
N LYS A 105 -2.69 4.10 -6.35
CA LYS A 105 -3.35 5.41 -6.36
C LYS A 105 -4.75 5.37 -5.73
N SER A 106 -5.43 4.23 -5.77
CA SER A 106 -6.76 4.04 -5.15
C SER A 106 -6.71 3.81 -3.65
N GLY A 107 -5.54 3.42 -3.10
CA GLY A 107 -5.40 3.03 -1.70
C GLY A 107 -5.68 1.57 -1.40
N GLU A 108 -5.90 0.73 -2.41
CA GLU A 108 -6.16 -0.71 -2.24
C GLU A 108 -5.02 -1.42 -1.50
N PHE A 109 -3.79 -0.93 -1.66
CA PHE A 109 -2.61 -1.41 -0.93
C PHE A 109 -2.77 -1.39 0.60
N LEU A 110 -3.60 -0.49 1.16
CA LEU A 110 -3.82 -0.38 2.61
C LEU A 110 -4.48 -1.62 3.23
N GLN A 111 -5.03 -2.52 2.42
CA GLN A 111 -5.56 -3.80 2.89
C GLN A 111 -4.44 -4.79 3.29
N TYR A 112 -3.22 -4.57 2.80
CA TYR A 112 -2.08 -5.48 2.94
C TYR A 112 -1.02 -4.98 3.92
N VAL A 113 -1.22 -3.79 4.51
CA VAL A 113 -0.27 -3.16 5.42
C VAL A 113 -1.03 -2.42 6.52
N ARG A 114 -0.48 -2.41 7.73
CA ARG A 114 -1.08 -1.69 8.87
C ARG A 114 -0.02 -0.86 9.55
N ASN A 115 -0.39 0.36 9.92
CA ASN A 115 0.42 1.12 10.86
C ASN A 115 0.29 0.48 12.24
N VAL A 116 1.41 0.06 12.81
CA VAL A 116 1.52 -0.51 14.14
C VAL A 116 2.34 0.48 14.96
N THR A 117 1.63 1.36 15.65
CA THR A 117 2.20 2.38 16.54
C THR A 117 2.16 1.88 17.98
#